data_AF-A0A7C7R6G6-F1
#
_entry.id   AF-A0A7C7R6G6-F1
#
_cell.length_a   1.000
_cell.length_b   1.000
_cell.length_c   1.000
_cell.angle_alpha   90.00
_cell.angle_beta   90.00
_cell.angle_gamma   90.00
#
_symmetry.space_group_name_H-M   'P 1'
#
loop_
_entity.id
_entity.type
_entity.pdbx_description
1 polymer ?
#
loop_
_entity_poly.entity_id
_entity_poly.type
_entity_poly.pdbx_seq_one_letter_code
_entity_poly.pdbx_strand_id
1 'polypeptide(L)'
;MSNGEGISALWKREDWWAVWIGFAILIVAVVLASLGAGVKAPKLQRWGTNPVDTFYGDVTVKVKDWPAGATTAGALQSALPAEIAEQTAERFHYSRKVSYQEGQRKVSETIAWKSRYPMSEAQREALRALVTSPDHLDAIDQLYDASQSPRPNFLALAVLMVAMGAAFALGVRLMGERAGKFVAGFAVVFLFAVVAYLVAGQHAIRAYGLPYALWALVLGLLVSNTIGTPQWLLAGSKTELFIKTGLVLLGAEILFSKIVVLGSRGLLVAWVVTPCVILFMYLFGTRTLKMASKSLVIIVAAATSVCGVSAAIATAAAAKAKKEELTLAVGMTLIFTVLMMIGMPPLIKAMGIDEQVGGAWMGGTIDATGAVVAAGALLGDNAEVVAAVVKMIQNVLIGVVAFCVAVMWVTKIERDPDAPRPNAMEIWYRFPKFIVGFVAASVVFSFVL
;
A
#
# COMPACT_ATOMS: atom_id res chain seq x y z
N MET A 1 9.91 -35.63 21.84
CA MET A 1 11.03 -35.78 20.87
C MET A 1 11.08 -34.49 20.05
N SER A 2 12.15 -33.69 19.92
CA SER A 2 13.58 -33.85 20.21
C SER A 2 14.16 -32.54 20.82
N ASN A 3 15.04 -32.69 21.81
CA ASN A 3 15.89 -31.62 22.36
C ASN A 3 17.12 -31.38 21.44
N GLY A 4 16.91 -31.22 20.14
CA GLY A 4 17.99 -31.07 19.13
C GLY A 4 18.01 -29.74 18.38
N GLU A 5 17.05 -28.85 18.59
CA GLU A 5 16.94 -27.57 17.88
C GLU A 5 17.61 -26.42 18.63
N GLY A 6 18.95 -26.49 18.75
CA GLY A 6 19.76 -25.37 19.25
C GLY A 6 19.78 -24.17 18.29
N ILE A 7 20.85 -23.35 18.36
CA ILE A 7 21.16 -22.21 17.46
C ILE A 7 20.98 -22.56 15.98
N SER A 8 21.12 -23.82 15.59
CA SER A 8 20.89 -24.33 14.23
C SER A 8 19.48 -24.03 13.69
N ALA A 9 18.47 -23.88 14.55
CA ALA A 9 17.12 -23.49 14.16
C ALA A 9 17.06 -22.07 13.57
N LEU A 10 17.96 -21.17 13.99
CA LEU A 10 18.07 -19.80 13.45
C LEU A 10 18.47 -19.75 11.98
N TRP A 11 19.11 -20.81 11.48
CA TRP A 11 19.72 -20.86 10.15
C TRP A 11 19.02 -21.83 9.20
N LYS A 12 18.23 -22.77 9.73
CA LYS A 12 17.53 -23.80 8.93
C LYS A 12 16.03 -23.53 8.71
N ARG A 13 15.40 -22.66 9.49
CA ARG A 13 13.97 -22.36 9.36
C ARG A 13 13.74 -21.08 8.55
N GLU A 14 12.80 -21.15 7.61
CA GLU A 14 12.39 -20.03 6.76
C GLU A 14 11.93 -18.82 7.57
N ASP A 15 11.24 -19.05 8.70
CA ASP A 15 10.72 -18.00 9.57
C ASP A 15 11.83 -17.08 10.12
N TRP A 16 13.01 -17.64 10.43
CA TRP A 16 14.13 -16.85 10.92
C TRP A 16 14.82 -16.10 9.78
N TRP A 17 14.93 -16.70 8.60
CA TRP A 17 15.45 -16.02 7.42
C TRP A 17 14.62 -14.80 7.03
N ALA A 18 13.29 -14.88 7.17
CA ALA A 18 12.44 -13.71 6.97
C ALA A 18 12.77 -12.55 7.95
N VAL A 19 13.05 -12.88 9.21
CA VAL A 19 13.49 -11.89 10.22
C VAL A 19 14.85 -11.32 9.87
N TRP A 20 15.84 -12.18 9.58
CA TRP A 20 17.20 -11.75 9.26
C TRP A 20 17.25 -10.86 8.03
N ILE A 21 16.54 -11.23 6.95
CA ILE A 21 16.48 -10.43 5.74
C ILE A 21 15.78 -9.09 6.03
N GLY A 22 14.69 -9.10 6.79
CA GLY A 22 13.98 -7.88 7.20
C GLY A 22 14.88 -6.90 7.94
N PHE A 23 15.56 -7.37 9.00
CA PHE A 23 16.49 -6.52 9.76
C PHE A 23 17.71 -6.10 8.94
N ALA A 24 18.25 -6.96 8.08
CA ALA A 24 19.35 -6.58 7.19
C ALA A 24 18.95 -5.41 6.27
N ILE A 25 17.75 -5.46 5.69
CA ILE A 25 17.21 -4.37 4.86
C ILE A 25 17.05 -3.09 5.69
N LEU A 26 16.51 -3.18 6.92
CA LEU A 26 16.34 -2.02 7.81
C LEU A 26 17.68 -1.40 8.21
N ILE A 27 18.68 -2.22 8.56
CA ILE A 27 20.03 -1.75 8.92
C ILE A 27 20.67 -1.04 7.72
N VAL A 28 20.62 -1.64 6.53
CA VAL A 28 21.15 -1.01 5.31
C VAL A 28 20.45 0.33 5.05
N ALA A 29 19.12 0.40 5.23
CA ALA A 29 18.37 1.65 5.07
C ALA A 29 18.82 2.73 6.09
N VAL A 30 19.01 2.36 7.36
CA VAL A 30 19.47 3.27 8.42
C VAL A 30 20.90 3.75 8.17
N VAL A 31 21.82 2.86 7.77
CA VAL A 31 23.21 3.20 7.44
C VAL A 31 23.27 4.13 6.24
N LEU A 32 22.51 3.86 5.18
CA LEU A 32 22.48 4.74 4.02
C LEU A 32 21.89 6.11 4.38
N ALA A 33 20.84 6.14 5.21
CA ALA A 33 20.26 7.38 5.71
C ALA A 33 21.26 8.19 6.56
N SER A 34 22.05 7.55 7.44
CA SER A 34 23.06 8.23 8.26
C SER A 34 24.25 8.77 7.46
N LEU A 35 24.56 8.12 6.32
CA LEU A 35 25.54 8.60 5.35
C LEU A 35 25.01 9.74 4.44
N GLY A 36 23.80 10.23 4.67
CA GLY A 36 23.14 11.24 3.82
C GLY A 36 22.69 10.70 2.46
N ALA A 37 22.87 9.41 2.20
CA ALA A 37 22.40 8.71 1.01
C ALA A 37 20.98 8.21 1.23
N GLY A 38 19.98 9.06 1.02
CA GLY A 38 18.58 8.65 1.11
C GLY A 38 18.22 7.64 0.00
N VAL A 39 18.08 6.35 0.34
CA VAL A 39 17.50 5.37 -0.59
C VAL A 39 16.00 5.59 -0.68
N LYS A 40 15.56 6.27 -1.75
CA LYS A 40 14.16 6.28 -2.13
C LYS A 40 13.90 5.04 -2.97
N ALA A 41 12.95 4.20 -2.53
CA ALA A 41 12.46 3.12 -3.37
C ALA A 41 12.04 3.69 -4.74
N PRO A 42 12.39 3.05 -5.86
CA PRO A 42 11.95 3.48 -7.17
C PRO A 42 10.43 3.51 -7.19
N LYS A 43 9.86 4.70 -7.36
CA LYS A 43 8.41 4.88 -7.47
C LYS A 43 8.05 4.87 -8.94
N LEU A 44 7.25 3.90 -9.35
CA LEU A 44 6.58 3.93 -10.64
C LEU A 44 5.62 5.12 -10.61
N GLN A 45 5.82 6.08 -11.53
CA GLN A 45 4.96 7.25 -11.61
C GLN A 45 3.58 6.89 -12.17
N ARG A 46 2.63 7.79 -11.93
CA ARG A 46 1.34 7.74 -12.59
C ARG A 46 1.54 8.02 -14.08
N TRP A 47 0.77 7.34 -14.90
CA TRP A 47 0.73 7.58 -16.34
C TRP A 47 -0.72 7.77 -16.77
N GLY A 48 -0.90 8.32 -17.98
CA GLY A 48 -2.21 8.57 -18.59
C GLY A 48 -2.29 7.97 -19.98
N THR A 49 -1.52 8.49 -20.93
CA THR A 49 -1.53 8.03 -22.33
C THR A 49 -0.40 7.04 -22.63
N ASN A 50 0.81 7.26 -22.10
CA ASN A 50 1.96 6.39 -22.35
C ASN A 50 2.48 5.75 -21.06
N PRO A 51 2.48 4.42 -20.92
CA PRO A 51 2.99 3.72 -19.74
C PRO A 51 4.51 3.83 -19.56
N VAL A 52 5.25 4.21 -20.61
CA VAL A 52 6.70 4.41 -20.51
C VAL A 52 7.02 5.65 -19.65
N ASP A 53 6.09 6.63 -19.59
CA ASP A 53 6.19 7.85 -18.79
C ASP A 53 6.45 7.55 -17.31
N THR A 54 5.91 6.42 -16.82
CA THR A 54 6.08 5.90 -15.46
C THR A 54 7.55 5.70 -15.04
N PHE A 55 8.46 5.50 -15.99
CA PHE A 55 9.86 5.20 -15.73
C PHE A 55 10.78 6.42 -15.77
N TYR A 56 10.21 7.61 -16.02
CA TYR A 56 10.91 8.88 -15.91
C TYR A 56 10.59 9.53 -14.54
N GLY A 57 11.46 10.40 -14.02
CA GLY A 57 11.35 10.94 -12.66
C GLY A 57 10.29 12.05 -12.52
N ASP A 58 9.96 12.42 -11.27
CA ASP A 58 9.02 13.51 -10.97
C ASP A 58 9.58 14.82 -11.55
N VAL A 59 8.89 15.37 -12.54
CA VAL A 59 9.16 16.69 -13.07
C VAL A 59 8.90 17.71 -11.95
N THR A 60 9.98 18.15 -11.31
CA THR A 60 9.93 19.19 -10.27
C THR A 60 10.51 20.47 -10.87
N VAL A 61 9.71 21.19 -11.63
CA VAL A 61 10.08 22.54 -12.07
C VAL A 61 9.96 23.45 -10.87
N LYS A 62 11.06 24.08 -10.43
CA LYS A 62 10.99 25.15 -9.44
C LYS A 62 10.63 26.44 -10.17
N VAL A 63 9.82 27.30 -9.56
CA VAL A 63 9.42 28.60 -10.15
C VAL A 63 10.61 29.45 -10.61
N LYS A 64 11.76 29.32 -9.94
CA LYS A 64 13.02 29.99 -10.33
C LYS A 64 13.62 29.53 -11.66
N ASP A 65 13.21 28.37 -12.16
CA ASP A 65 13.68 27.76 -13.40
C ASP A 65 12.73 28.11 -14.56
N TRP A 66 11.69 28.93 -14.32
CA TRP A 66 10.84 29.48 -15.36
C TRP A 66 11.67 30.43 -16.24
N PRO A 67 11.57 30.36 -17.58
CA PRO A 67 12.26 31.30 -18.46
C PRO A 67 11.99 32.75 -18.05
N ALA A 68 13.06 33.51 -17.81
CA ALA A 68 12.96 34.92 -17.46
C ALA A 68 12.33 35.68 -18.64
N GLY A 69 11.02 35.94 -18.54
CA GLY A 69 10.24 36.49 -19.66
C GLY A 69 8.78 36.06 -19.73
N ALA A 70 8.26 35.21 -18.83
CA ALA A 70 6.82 34.95 -18.78
C ALA A 70 6.04 36.16 -18.27
N THR A 71 5.69 36.99 -19.25
CA THR A 71 4.83 38.18 -19.22
C THR A 71 3.46 37.95 -18.57
N THR A 72 3.05 36.69 -18.35
CA THR A 72 1.74 36.31 -17.83
C THR A 72 1.49 36.71 -16.38
N ALA A 73 2.50 36.70 -15.51
CA ALA A 73 2.35 37.14 -14.12
C ALA A 73 2.09 38.65 -14.00
N GLY A 74 2.77 39.46 -14.83
CA GLY A 74 2.54 40.91 -14.91
C GLY A 74 1.21 41.26 -15.58
N ALA A 75 0.81 40.49 -16.60
CA ALA A 75 -0.47 40.67 -17.28
C ALA A 75 -1.69 40.32 -16.39
N LEU A 76 -1.55 39.34 -15.49
CA LEU A 76 -2.55 38.99 -14.46
C LEU A 76 -2.83 40.16 -13.51
N GLN A 77 -1.80 40.89 -13.09
CA GLN A 77 -1.91 42.03 -12.19
C GLN A 77 -2.53 43.26 -12.87
N SER A 78 -2.34 43.44 -14.18
CA SER A 78 -2.89 44.59 -14.91
C SER A 78 -4.33 44.41 -15.40
N ALA A 79 -4.77 43.16 -15.62
CA ALA A 79 -6.08 42.86 -16.24
C ALA A 79 -7.21 42.58 -15.24
N LEU A 80 -6.90 42.34 -13.97
CA LEU A 80 -7.86 41.96 -12.93
C LEU A 80 -7.81 42.93 -11.74
N PRO A 81 -8.93 43.13 -11.01
CA PRO A 81 -8.92 43.82 -9.73
C PRO A 81 -7.91 43.17 -8.78
N ALA A 82 -7.18 43.98 -8.00
CA ALA A 82 -6.06 43.53 -7.16
C ALA A 82 -6.41 42.33 -6.26
N GLU A 83 -7.61 42.34 -5.68
CA GLU A 83 -8.12 41.29 -4.78
C GLU A 83 -8.31 39.94 -5.50
N ILE A 84 -8.76 39.97 -6.77
CA ILE A 84 -8.91 38.78 -7.62
C ILE A 84 -7.56 38.35 -8.18
N ALA A 85 -6.68 39.30 -8.51
CA ALA A 85 -5.32 39.02 -8.96
C ALA A 85 -4.50 38.33 -7.86
N GLU A 86 -4.67 38.74 -6.61
CA GLU A 86 -4.00 38.16 -5.44
C GLU A 86 -4.58 36.77 -5.10
N GLN A 87 -5.90 36.60 -5.05
CA GLN A 87 -6.52 35.27 -4.89
C GLN A 87 -6.21 34.32 -6.05
N THR A 88 -6.10 34.86 -7.27
CA THR A 88 -5.67 34.09 -8.43
C THR A 88 -4.19 33.73 -8.26
N ALA A 89 -3.29 34.66 -7.95
CA ALA A 89 -1.89 34.38 -7.70
C ALA A 89 -1.67 33.37 -6.55
N GLU A 90 -2.46 33.43 -5.48
CA GLU A 90 -2.43 32.47 -4.38
C GLU A 90 -2.87 31.06 -4.80
N ARG A 91 -3.91 30.93 -5.62
CA ARG A 91 -4.36 29.64 -6.15
C ARG A 91 -3.45 29.09 -7.24
N PHE A 92 -2.78 30.01 -7.95
CA PHE A 92 -1.72 29.74 -8.91
C PHE A 92 -0.34 29.59 -8.24
N HIS A 93 -0.21 29.66 -6.90
CA HIS A 93 1.02 29.27 -6.21
C HIS A 93 1.30 27.79 -6.50
N TYR A 94 2.10 27.58 -7.54
CA TYR A 94 2.53 26.28 -8.01
C TYR A 94 3.65 25.77 -7.10
N SER A 95 3.28 25.43 -5.87
CA SER A 95 4.17 24.82 -4.89
C SER A 95 3.98 23.30 -4.91
N ARG A 96 5.02 22.64 -5.43
CA ARG A 96 5.38 21.20 -5.31
C ARG A 96 4.47 20.20 -6.04
N LYS A 97 5.04 19.64 -7.13
CA LYS A 97 4.70 18.35 -7.78
C LYS A 97 3.39 18.34 -8.57
N VAL A 98 3.46 18.69 -9.84
CA VAL A 98 2.33 18.60 -10.76
C VAL A 98 2.90 18.14 -12.11
N SER A 99 2.39 17.03 -12.63
CA SER A 99 2.75 16.49 -13.96
C SER A 99 2.16 17.35 -15.08
N TYR A 100 2.63 17.21 -16.31
CA TYR A 100 2.12 17.94 -17.50
C TYR A 100 0.58 17.92 -17.61
N GLN A 101 -0.02 16.74 -17.47
CA GLN A 101 -1.47 16.55 -17.53
C GLN A 101 -2.18 17.14 -16.30
N GLU A 102 -1.56 17.09 -15.11
CA GLU A 102 -2.08 17.71 -13.89
C GLU A 102 -2.03 19.25 -13.98
N GLY A 103 -1.05 19.80 -14.72
CA GLY A 103 -0.94 21.22 -15.05
C GLY A 103 -2.08 21.66 -15.96
N GLN A 104 -2.28 20.96 -17.08
CA GLN A 104 -3.41 21.20 -17.98
C GLN A 104 -4.77 21.01 -17.28
N ARG A 105 -4.87 20.00 -16.39
CA ARG A 105 -6.07 19.76 -15.58
C ARG A 105 -6.34 20.90 -14.60
N LYS A 106 -5.35 21.34 -13.81
CA LYS A 106 -5.51 22.47 -12.88
C LYS A 106 -5.87 23.76 -13.60
N VAL A 107 -5.32 23.97 -14.81
CA VAL A 107 -5.73 25.04 -15.70
C VAL A 107 -7.22 24.91 -16.06
N SER A 108 -7.66 23.74 -16.50
CA SER A 108 -9.07 23.48 -16.83
C SER A 108 -10.02 23.57 -15.63
N GLU A 109 -9.60 23.12 -14.45
CA GLU A 109 -10.34 23.21 -13.19
C GLU A 109 -10.44 24.65 -12.68
N THR A 110 -9.40 25.46 -12.94
CA THR A 110 -9.44 26.90 -12.68
C THR A 110 -10.42 27.60 -13.61
N ILE A 111 -10.46 27.23 -14.89
CA ILE A 111 -11.47 27.71 -15.85
C ILE A 111 -12.88 27.33 -15.36
N ALA A 112 -13.07 26.08 -14.92
CA ALA A 112 -14.35 25.57 -14.44
C ALA A 112 -14.81 26.20 -13.11
N TRP A 113 -13.95 26.28 -12.09
CA TRP A 113 -14.28 26.91 -10.80
C TRP A 113 -14.67 28.39 -10.97
N LYS A 114 -14.02 29.11 -11.89
CA LYS A 114 -14.27 30.54 -12.10
C LYS A 114 -15.61 30.86 -12.78
N SER A 115 -16.28 29.88 -13.37
CA SER A 115 -17.68 30.03 -13.84
C SER A 115 -18.68 30.32 -12.71
N ARG A 116 -18.28 30.18 -11.44
CA ARG A 116 -19.12 30.46 -10.26
C ARG A 116 -19.08 31.89 -9.73
N TYR A 117 -18.22 32.78 -10.25
CA TYR A 117 -18.09 34.15 -9.74
C TYR A 117 -18.61 35.22 -10.71
N PRO A 118 -19.19 36.33 -10.22
CA PRO A 118 -19.64 37.44 -11.06
C PRO A 118 -18.43 38.22 -11.60
N MET A 119 -18.06 37.97 -12.85
CA MET A 119 -17.07 38.73 -13.62
C MET A 119 -17.72 39.30 -14.88
N SER A 120 -17.26 40.46 -15.34
CA SER A 120 -17.70 41.03 -16.64
C SER A 120 -17.20 40.19 -17.81
N GLU A 121 -17.90 40.25 -18.95
CA GLU A 121 -17.57 39.44 -20.13
C GLU A 121 -16.15 39.73 -20.66
N ALA A 122 -15.72 40.99 -20.64
CA ALA A 122 -14.37 41.41 -21.04
C ALA A 122 -13.27 40.83 -20.13
N GLN A 123 -13.53 40.70 -18.82
CA GLN A 123 -12.59 40.08 -17.88
C GLN A 123 -12.49 38.56 -18.10
N ARG A 124 -13.59 37.90 -18.48
CA ARG A 124 -13.59 36.46 -18.82
C ARG A 124 -12.79 36.20 -20.08
N GLU A 125 -12.91 37.07 -21.07
CA GLU A 125 -12.22 36.94 -22.36
C GLU A 125 -10.71 37.21 -22.23
N ALA A 126 -10.31 38.26 -21.50
CA ALA A 126 -8.91 38.52 -21.20
C ALA A 126 -8.25 37.38 -20.40
N LEU A 127 -8.97 36.80 -19.43
CA LEU A 127 -8.48 35.68 -18.63
C LEU A 127 -8.38 34.39 -19.45
N ARG A 128 -9.37 34.11 -20.32
CA ARG A 128 -9.31 32.96 -21.25
C ARG A 128 -8.13 33.09 -22.18
N ALA A 129 -7.96 34.25 -22.82
CA ALA A 129 -6.84 34.53 -23.70
C ALA A 129 -5.48 34.35 -23.00
N LEU A 130 -5.39 34.70 -21.71
CA LEU A 130 -4.18 34.51 -20.93
C LEU A 130 -3.86 33.04 -20.64
N VAL A 131 -4.89 32.26 -20.30
CA VAL A 131 -4.79 30.84 -19.95
C VAL A 131 -4.57 29.96 -21.19
N THR A 132 -5.06 30.39 -22.35
CA THR A 132 -4.86 29.74 -23.64
C THR A 132 -3.74 30.38 -24.47
N SER A 133 -2.94 31.28 -23.89
CA SER A 133 -1.89 31.96 -24.63
C SER A 133 -0.84 30.95 -25.12
N PRO A 134 -0.41 31.02 -26.39
CA PRO A 134 0.63 30.14 -26.94
C PRO A 134 1.90 30.14 -26.07
N ASP A 135 2.31 31.32 -25.59
CA ASP A 135 3.49 31.49 -24.75
C ASP A 135 3.42 30.70 -23.42
N HIS A 136 2.23 30.53 -22.85
CA HIS A 136 2.03 29.76 -21.62
C HIS A 136 2.11 28.24 -21.89
N LEU A 137 1.58 27.79 -23.03
CA LEU A 137 1.69 26.40 -23.46
C LEU A 137 3.14 26.06 -23.85
N ASP A 138 3.81 26.95 -24.57
CA ASP A 138 5.21 26.81 -24.95
C ASP A 138 6.15 26.81 -23.73
N ALA A 139 5.87 27.63 -22.70
CA ALA A 139 6.61 27.58 -21.45
C ALA A 139 6.42 26.24 -20.71
N ILE A 140 5.21 25.69 -20.71
CA ILE A 140 4.93 24.37 -20.15
C ILE A 140 5.63 23.27 -20.96
N ASP A 141 5.61 23.34 -22.29
CA ASP A 141 6.27 22.38 -23.18
C ASP A 141 7.80 22.45 -23.05
N GLN A 142 8.41 23.64 -22.99
CA GLN A 142 9.85 23.80 -22.77
C GLN A 142 10.29 23.30 -21.39
N LEU A 143 9.48 23.54 -20.35
CA LEU A 143 9.73 23.04 -19.00
C LEU A 143 9.54 21.52 -18.91
N TYR A 144 8.59 20.96 -19.66
CA TYR A 144 8.38 19.53 -19.81
C TYR A 144 9.58 18.89 -20.52
N ASP A 145 10.02 19.41 -21.66
CA ASP A 145 11.17 18.90 -22.42
C ASP A 145 12.49 18.99 -21.65
N ALA A 146 12.76 20.11 -20.96
CA ALA A 146 13.94 20.24 -20.10
C ALA A 146 13.92 19.28 -18.89
N SER A 147 12.72 18.93 -18.40
CA SER A 147 12.53 18.00 -17.30
C SER A 147 12.61 16.51 -17.69
N GLN A 148 12.55 16.19 -18.98
CA GLN A 148 12.81 14.85 -19.51
C GLN A 148 14.30 14.46 -19.45
N SER A 149 15.18 15.29 -18.87
CA SER A 149 16.57 14.94 -18.61
C SER A 149 16.66 13.62 -17.84
N PRO A 150 17.21 12.55 -18.46
CA PRO A 150 16.85 11.18 -18.13
C PRO A 150 17.49 10.76 -16.80
N ARG A 151 16.65 10.52 -15.78
CA ARG A 151 16.99 9.58 -14.72
C ARG A 151 16.16 8.32 -14.92
N PRO A 152 16.69 7.28 -15.57
CA PRO A 152 15.92 6.07 -15.83
C PRO A 152 15.63 5.37 -14.50
N ASN A 153 14.37 5.40 -14.05
CA ASN A 153 13.93 4.60 -12.92
C ASN A 153 14.10 3.09 -13.21
N PHE A 154 14.29 2.69 -14.47
CA PHE A 154 14.67 1.33 -14.86
C PHE A 154 15.97 0.86 -14.20
N LEU A 155 16.99 1.72 -14.10
CA LEU A 155 18.24 1.33 -13.44
C LEU A 155 17.99 1.09 -11.95
N ALA A 156 17.20 1.97 -11.30
CA ALA A 156 16.84 1.81 -9.90
C ALA A 156 15.98 0.56 -9.65
N LEU A 157 15.07 0.22 -10.57
CA LEU A 157 14.27 -1.03 -10.52
C LEU A 157 15.14 -2.26 -10.75
N ALA A 158 16.09 -2.22 -11.67
CA ALA A 158 17.04 -3.29 -11.91
C ALA A 158 17.96 -3.51 -10.70
N VAL A 159 18.47 -2.42 -10.10
CA VAL A 159 19.24 -2.47 -8.85
C VAL A 159 18.39 -3.03 -7.73
N LEU A 160 17.13 -2.63 -7.59
CA LEU A 160 16.20 -3.18 -6.59
C LEU A 160 15.98 -4.69 -6.80
N MET A 161 15.75 -5.12 -8.04
CA MET A 161 15.57 -6.52 -8.40
C MET A 161 16.81 -7.33 -8.03
N VAL A 162 18.01 -6.84 -8.38
CA VAL A 162 19.27 -7.52 -8.08
C VAL A 162 19.53 -7.54 -6.57
N ALA A 163 19.32 -6.43 -5.87
CA ALA A 163 19.53 -6.33 -4.42
C ALA A 163 18.59 -7.25 -3.65
N MET A 164 17.29 -7.21 -3.92
CA MET A 164 16.31 -8.10 -3.29
C MET A 164 16.54 -9.56 -3.71
N GLY A 165 16.79 -9.80 -5.00
CA GLY A 165 17.09 -11.13 -5.52
C GLY A 165 18.30 -11.76 -4.85
N ALA A 166 19.37 -10.98 -4.66
CA ALA A 166 20.58 -11.43 -3.95
C ALA A 166 20.31 -11.70 -2.46
N ALA A 167 19.58 -10.81 -1.78
CA ALA A 167 19.24 -10.99 -0.37
C ALA A 167 18.42 -12.26 -0.13
N PHE A 168 17.38 -12.50 -0.94
CA PHE A 168 16.57 -13.71 -0.83
C PHE A 168 17.31 -14.95 -1.33
N ALA A 169 18.09 -14.86 -2.41
CA ALA A 169 18.88 -15.99 -2.91
C ALA A 169 19.92 -16.45 -1.89
N LEU A 170 20.51 -15.54 -1.12
CA LEU A 170 21.41 -15.86 -0.02
C LEU A 170 20.67 -16.66 1.07
N GLY A 171 19.50 -16.21 1.49
CA GLY A 171 18.67 -16.95 2.46
C GLY A 171 18.29 -18.35 1.94
N VAL A 172 17.87 -18.45 0.68
CA VAL A 172 17.51 -19.72 0.03
C VAL A 172 18.72 -20.67 -0.07
N ARG A 173 19.90 -20.15 -0.42
CA ARG A 173 21.14 -20.94 -0.46
C ARG A 173 21.50 -21.49 0.92
N LEU A 174 21.37 -20.67 1.96
CA LEU A 174 21.72 -21.05 3.32
C LEU A 174 20.70 -22.01 3.95
N MET A 175 19.46 -22.01 3.45
CA MET A 175 18.47 -23.06 3.74
C MET A 175 18.75 -24.39 2.99
N GLY A 176 19.82 -24.47 2.18
CA GLY A 176 20.23 -25.68 1.45
C GLY A 176 19.58 -25.87 0.08
N GLU A 177 18.86 -24.85 -0.42
CA GLU A 177 18.19 -24.91 -1.72
C GLU A 177 19.05 -24.35 -2.87
N ARG A 178 18.72 -24.72 -4.10
CA ARG A 178 19.48 -24.30 -5.30
C ARG A 178 19.12 -22.86 -5.71
N ALA A 179 19.95 -21.91 -5.28
CA ALA A 179 19.79 -20.48 -5.57
C ALA A 179 19.61 -20.13 -7.07
N GLY A 180 20.26 -20.85 -7.99
CA GLY A 180 20.14 -20.58 -9.43
C GLY A 180 18.71 -20.73 -9.97
N LYS A 181 17.98 -21.75 -9.51
CA LYS A 181 16.57 -21.94 -9.88
C LYS A 181 15.66 -20.87 -9.25
N PHE A 182 15.99 -20.46 -8.02
CA PHE A 182 15.26 -19.41 -7.32
C PHE A 182 15.38 -18.06 -8.05
N VAL A 183 16.60 -17.64 -8.42
CA VAL A 183 16.84 -16.32 -9.05
C VAL A 183 16.09 -16.20 -10.38
N ALA A 184 16.07 -17.26 -11.20
CA ALA A 184 15.33 -17.27 -12.45
C ALA A 184 13.82 -17.08 -12.24
N GLY A 185 13.22 -17.80 -11.29
CA GLY A 185 11.81 -17.61 -10.94
C GLY A 185 11.52 -16.25 -10.31
N PHE A 186 12.41 -15.78 -9.43
CA PHE A 186 12.29 -14.49 -8.74
C PHE A 186 12.24 -13.33 -9.73
N ALA A 187 13.09 -13.31 -10.76
CA ALA A 187 13.11 -12.25 -11.77
C ALA A 187 11.74 -12.12 -12.49
N VAL A 188 11.10 -13.25 -12.79
CA VAL A 188 9.78 -13.27 -13.43
C VAL A 188 8.68 -12.82 -12.47
N VAL A 189 8.70 -13.28 -11.22
CA VAL A 189 7.75 -12.82 -10.19
C VAL A 189 7.90 -11.31 -9.94
N PHE A 190 9.14 -10.81 -9.91
CA PHE A 190 9.43 -9.38 -9.78
C PHE A 190 8.88 -8.59 -10.97
N LEU A 191 9.06 -9.10 -12.20
CA LEU A 191 8.50 -8.47 -13.40
C LEU A 191 6.97 -8.42 -13.34
N PHE A 192 6.30 -9.51 -12.93
CA PHE A 192 4.84 -9.49 -12.74
C PHE A 192 4.41 -8.48 -11.69
N ALA A 193 5.16 -8.34 -10.59
CA ALA A 193 4.88 -7.31 -9.60
C ALA A 193 5.03 -5.90 -10.20
N VAL A 194 6.10 -5.63 -10.96
CA VAL A 194 6.29 -4.35 -11.66
C VAL A 194 5.13 -4.05 -12.62
N VAL A 195 4.70 -5.04 -13.41
CA VAL A 195 3.54 -4.89 -14.32
C VAL A 195 2.26 -4.59 -13.53
N ALA A 196 2.00 -5.32 -12.43
CA ALA A 196 0.83 -5.08 -11.60
C ALA A 196 0.81 -3.65 -11.00
N TYR A 197 1.96 -3.16 -10.53
CA TYR A 197 2.08 -1.78 -10.05
C TYR A 197 1.95 -0.76 -11.18
N LEU A 198 2.50 -1.05 -12.35
CA LEU A 198 2.40 -0.19 -13.53
C LEU A 198 0.94 -0.03 -13.95
N VAL A 199 0.20 -1.13 -14.08
CA VAL A 199 -1.23 -1.10 -14.42
C VAL A 199 -2.04 -0.36 -13.35
N ALA A 200 -1.79 -0.63 -12.06
CA ALA A 200 -2.44 0.10 -10.97
C ALA A 200 -2.09 1.60 -10.91
N GLY A 201 -0.99 2.01 -11.55
CA GLY A 201 -0.53 3.39 -11.62
C GLY A 201 -1.28 4.26 -12.64
N GLN A 202 -2.06 3.65 -13.54
CA GLN A 202 -2.82 4.36 -14.57
C GLN A 202 -3.90 5.26 -13.97
N HIS A 203 -4.03 6.49 -14.46
CA HIS A 203 -4.96 7.48 -13.91
C HIS A 203 -6.40 6.96 -13.79
N ALA A 204 -6.93 6.34 -14.86
CA ALA A 204 -8.29 5.78 -14.85
C ALA A 204 -8.45 4.64 -13.84
N ILE A 205 -7.53 3.67 -13.85
CA ILE A 205 -7.58 2.47 -12.98
C ILE A 205 -7.50 2.89 -11.51
N ARG A 206 -6.67 3.87 -11.20
CA ARG A 206 -6.54 4.43 -9.85
C ARG A 206 -7.77 5.24 -9.44
N ALA A 207 -8.40 5.96 -10.35
CA ALA A 207 -9.66 6.66 -10.07
C ALA A 207 -10.77 5.67 -9.69
N TYR A 208 -10.77 4.47 -10.30
CA TYR A 208 -11.59 3.34 -9.87
C TYR A 208 -11.06 2.62 -8.62
N GLY A 209 -10.05 3.16 -7.92
CA GLY A 209 -9.49 2.62 -6.67
C GLY A 209 -9.00 1.18 -6.73
N LEU A 210 -8.70 0.64 -7.92
CA LEU A 210 -8.30 -0.74 -8.11
C LEU A 210 -6.84 -0.94 -7.66
N PRO A 211 -6.58 -1.72 -6.58
CA PRO A 211 -5.24 -1.84 -6.00
C PRO A 211 -4.34 -2.75 -6.84
N TYR A 212 -3.02 -2.57 -6.74
CA TYR A 212 -2.02 -3.43 -7.39
C TYR A 212 -2.18 -4.92 -7.06
N ALA A 213 -2.67 -5.25 -5.87
CA ALA A 213 -2.92 -6.63 -5.45
C ALA A 213 -3.98 -7.33 -6.32
N LEU A 214 -5.01 -6.59 -6.76
CA LEU A 214 -6.02 -7.11 -7.70
C LEU A 214 -5.38 -7.48 -9.03
N TRP A 215 -4.55 -6.57 -9.58
CA TRP A 215 -3.86 -6.81 -10.84
C TRP A 215 -2.85 -7.96 -10.76
N ALA A 216 -2.13 -8.09 -9.65
CA ALA A 216 -1.25 -9.23 -9.40
C ALA A 216 -2.03 -10.56 -9.41
N LEU A 217 -3.21 -10.59 -8.80
CA LEU A 217 -4.09 -11.76 -8.79
C LEU A 217 -4.64 -12.08 -10.19
N VAL A 218 -5.10 -11.07 -10.94
CA VAL A 218 -5.59 -11.22 -12.31
C VAL A 218 -4.47 -11.77 -13.21
N LEU A 219 -3.27 -11.19 -13.15
CA LEU A 219 -2.12 -11.68 -13.92
C LEU A 219 -1.76 -13.12 -13.55
N GLY A 220 -1.77 -13.45 -12.26
CA GLY A 220 -1.52 -14.82 -11.78
C GLY A 220 -2.56 -15.82 -12.28
N LEU A 221 -3.85 -15.46 -12.25
CA LEU A 221 -4.94 -16.27 -12.78
C LEU A 221 -4.85 -16.46 -14.29
N LEU A 222 -4.54 -15.40 -15.04
CA LEU A 222 -4.37 -15.49 -16.50
C LEU A 222 -3.24 -16.45 -16.85
N VAL A 223 -2.08 -16.32 -16.20
CA VAL A 223 -0.93 -17.21 -16.45
C VAL A 223 -1.27 -18.65 -16.06
N SER A 224 -1.88 -18.87 -14.89
CA SER A 224 -2.18 -20.22 -14.41
C SER A 224 -3.23 -20.95 -15.26
N ASN A 225 -4.18 -20.22 -15.87
CA ASN A 225 -5.24 -20.79 -16.70
C ASN A 225 -4.88 -20.88 -18.19
N THR A 226 -3.88 -20.14 -18.69
CA THR A 226 -3.51 -20.15 -20.11
C THR A 226 -2.36 -21.10 -20.41
N ILE A 227 -1.20 -20.86 -19.80
CA ILE A 227 0.04 -21.61 -20.06
C ILE A 227 0.40 -22.57 -18.92
N GLY A 228 -0.30 -22.46 -17.79
CA GLY A 228 0.04 -23.16 -16.56
C GLY A 228 1.28 -22.59 -15.87
N THR A 229 1.50 -22.96 -14.61
CA THR A 229 2.63 -22.45 -13.82
C THR A 229 3.80 -23.42 -13.89
N PRO A 230 4.88 -23.12 -14.66
CA PRO A 230 5.98 -24.05 -14.79
C PRO A 230 6.74 -24.22 -13.48
N GLN A 231 7.26 -25.42 -13.23
CA GLN A 231 7.85 -25.79 -11.92
C GLN A 231 9.08 -24.95 -11.54
N TRP A 232 9.84 -24.45 -12.51
CA TRP A 232 10.97 -23.56 -12.25
C TRP A 232 10.52 -22.17 -11.75
N LEU A 233 9.35 -21.70 -12.15
CA LEU A 233 8.77 -20.44 -11.66
C LEU A 233 8.34 -20.59 -10.20
N LEU A 234 7.76 -21.74 -9.85
CA LEU A 234 7.41 -22.08 -8.46
C LEU A 234 8.63 -22.08 -7.52
N ALA A 235 9.83 -22.38 -8.03
CA ALA A 235 11.06 -22.32 -7.24
C ALA A 235 11.41 -20.89 -6.80
N GLY A 236 11.01 -19.87 -7.56
CA GLY A 236 11.17 -18.46 -7.20
C GLY A 236 10.02 -17.88 -6.37
N SER A 237 8.84 -18.52 -6.40
CA SER A 237 7.63 -18.09 -5.70
C SER A 237 7.61 -18.52 -4.23
N LYS A 238 8.58 -18.03 -3.43
CA LYS A 238 8.66 -18.25 -1.98
C LYS A 238 7.73 -17.27 -1.23
N THR A 239 6.43 -17.43 -1.47
CA THR A 239 5.37 -16.54 -0.97
C THR A 239 5.47 -16.29 0.54
N GLU A 240 5.67 -17.34 1.34
CA GLU A 240 5.82 -17.22 2.79
C GLU A 240 7.04 -16.40 3.20
N LEU A 241 8.21 -16.65 2.60
CA LEU A 241 9.43 -15.88 2.88
C LEU A 241 9.24 -14.39 2.58
N PHE A 242 8.66 -14.05 1.43
CA PHE A 242 8.42 -12.65 1.04
C PHE A 242 7.43 -11.96 1.98
N ILE A 243 6.33 -12.64 2.28
CA ILE A 243 5.29 -12.18 3.20
C ILE A 243 5.84 -11.92 4.59
N LYS A 244 6.55 -12.89 5.17
CA LYS A 244 7.07 -12.82 6.54
C LYS A 244 8.11 -11.71 6.63
N THR A 245 8.95 -11.55 5.60
CA THR A 245 9.93 -10.45 5.51
C THR A 245 9.23 -9.10 5.40
N GLY A 246 8.23 -8.99 4.52
CA GLY A 246 7.43 -7.76 4.36
C GLY A 246 6.71 -7.35 5.64
N LEU A 247 6.21 -8.31 6.42
CA LEU A 247 5.64 -8.05 7.75
C LEU A 247 6.70 -7.49 8.69
N VAL A 248 7.90 -8.07 8.78
CA VAL A 248 8.97 -7.51 9.62
C VAL A 248 9.30 -6.05 9.23
N LEU A 249 9.36 -5.75 7.92
CA LEU A 249 9.56 -4.39 7.42
C LEU A 249 8.39 -3.46 7.77
N LEU A 250 7.14 -3.94 7.66
CA LEU A 250 5.94 -3.20 8.06
C LEU A 250 5.98 -2.82 9.54
N GLY A 251 6.61 -3.64 10.38
CA GLY A 251 6.85 -3.33 11.79
C GLY A 251 7.56 -1.98 11.96
N ALA A 252 8.58 -1.68 11.16
CA ALA A 252 9.31 -0.41 11.21
C ALA A 252 8.50 0.80 10.71
N GLU A 253 7.44 0.57 9.91
CA GLU A 253 6.53 1.64 9.45
C GLU A 253 5.53 2.07 10.54
N ILE A 254 5.14 1.13 11.41
CA ILE A 254 4.17 1.37 12.48
C ILE A 254 4.87 2.12 13.63
N LEU A 255 4.85 3.45 13.52
CA LEU A 255 5.34 4.34 14.58
C LEU A 255 4.30 4.48 15.69
N PHE A 256 4.62 4.01 16.90
CA PHE A 256 3.78 4.20 18.09
C PHE A 256 3.50 5.68 18.38
N SER A 257 4.43 6.57 18.05
CA SER A 257 4.26 8.03 18.14
C SER A 257 3.12 8.55 17.26
N LYS A 258 2.89 7.96 16.08
CA LYS A 258 1.75 8.31 15.23
C LYS A 258 0.44 7.83 15.87
N ILE A 259 0.41 6.63 16.42
CA ILE A 259 -0.80 6.06 17.05
C ILE A 259 -1.35 6.97 18.16
N VAL A 260 -0.48 7.56 18.99
CA VAL A 260 -0.89 8.47 20.07
C VAL A 260 -1.50 9.77 19.53
N VAL A 261 -1.01 10.27 18.39
CA VAL A 261 -1.50 11.50 17.74
C VAL A 261 -2.81 11.28 16.97
N LEU A 262 -3.08 10.05 16.51
CA LEU A 262 -4.25 9.72 15.68
C LEU A 262 -5.61 9.75 16.41
N GLY A 263 -5.63 10.12 17.69
CA GLY A 263 -6.83 10.45 18.46
C GLY A 263 -7.52 9.24 19.12
N SER A 264 -8.06 9.45 20.31
CA SER A 264 -8.69 8.39 21.13
C SER A 264 -9.89 7.71 20.46
N ARG A 265 -10.64 8.45 19.61
CA ARG A 265 -11.86 7.95 18.96
C ARG A 265 -11.55 6.91 17.86
N GLY A 266 -10.56 7.16 17.01
CA GLY A 266 -10.15 6.20 15.97
C GLY A 266 -9.54 4.94 16.56
N LEU A 267 -8.80 5.09 17.67
CA LEU A 267 -8.26 3.97 18.43
C LEU A 267 -9.38 3.09 19.02
N LEU A 268 -10.43 3.66 19.60
CA LEU A 268 -11.57 2.90 20.13
C LEU A 268 -12.27 2.09 19.04
N VAL A 269 -12.51 2.68 17.87
CA VAL A 269 -13.12 1.96 16.74
C VAL A 269 -12.26 0.77 16.34
N ALA A 270 -10.96 0.98 16.11
CA ALA A 270 -10.07 -0.10 15.71
C ALA A 270 -9.98 -1.20 16.79
N TRP A 271 -9.76 -0.84 18.06
CA TRP A 271 -9.51 -1.80 19.14
C TRP A 271 -10.75 -2.51 19.68
N VAL A 272 -11.95 -1.95 19.47
CA VAL A 272 -13.20 -2.60 19.90
C VAL A 272 -13.87 -3.32 18.74
N VAL A 273 -14.02 -2.67 17.58
CA VAL A 273 -14.76 -3.25 16.46
C VAL A 273 -13.99 -4.42 15.87
N THR A 274 -12.68 -4.28 15.64
CA THR A 274 -11.87 -5.32 14.98
C THR A 274 -11.92 -6.66 15.74
N PRO A 275 -11.64 -6.74 17.05
CA PRO A 275 -11.72 -8.02 17.76
C PRO A 275 -13.15 -8.57 17.84
N CYS A 276 -14.15 -7.69 17.97
CA CYS A 276 -15.56 -8.09 17.98
C CYS A 276 -15.97 -8.76 16.66
N VAL A 277 -15.62 -8.17 15.51
CA VAL A 277 -15.94 -8.72 14.19
C VAL A 277 -15.18 -10.03 13.95
N ILE A 278 -13.89 -10.09 14.30
CA ILE A 278 -13.11 -11.34 14.18
C ILE A 278 -13.74 -12.46 15.02
N LEU A 279 -14.07 -12.18 16.28
CA LEU A 279 -14.67 -13.16 17.18
C LEU A 279 -16.04 -13.60 16.65
N PHE A 280 -16.88 -12.65 16.25
CA PHE A 280 -18.19 -12.92 15.70
C PHE A 280 -18.10 -13.81 14.46
N MET A 281 -17.28 -13.44 13.47
CA MET A 281 -17.12 -14.20 12.23
C MET A 281 -16.52 -15.59 12.47
N TYR A 282 -15.54 -15.69 13.38
CA TYR A 282 -14.96 -16.99 13.74
C TYR A 282 -15.99 -17.90 14.40
N LEU A 283 -16.76 -17.40 15.37
CA LEU A 283 -17.81 -18.17 16.03
C LEU A 283 -18.94 -18.52 15.07
N PHE A 284 -19.38 -17.58 14.24
CA PHE A 284 -20.41 -17.78 13.25
C PHE A 284 -20.00 -18.84 12.20
N GLY A 285 -18.78 -18.72 11.66
CA GLY A 285 -18.24 -19.67 10.69
C GLY A 285 -18.04 -21.08 11.26
N THR A 286 -17.59 -21.19 12.51
CA THR A 286 -17.28 -22.50 13.12
C THR A 286 -18.49 -23.16 13.79
N ARG A 287 -19.38 -22.41 14.44
CA ARG A 287 -20.53 -22.97 15.18
C ARG A 287 -21.81 -22.99 14.37
N THR A 288 -22.08 -21.95 13.59
CA THR A 288 -23.34 -21.83 12.83
C THR A 288 -23.20 -22.45 11.45
N LEU A 289 -22.22 -21.98 10.66
CA LEU A 289 -21.97 -22.49 9.31
C LEU A 289 -21.23 -23.84 9.32
N LYS A 290 -20.64 -24.24 10.45
CA LYS A 290 -19.90 -25.50 10.64
C LYS A 290 -18.84 -25.73 9.55
N MET A 291 -18.15 -24.67 9.15
CA MET A 291 -17.09 -24.77 8.14
C MET A 291 -15.99 -25.72 8.60
N ALA A 292 -15.61 -26.66 7.73
CA ALA A 292 -14.62 -27.68 8.05
C ALA A 292 -13.22 -27.09 8.30
N SER A 293 -12.83 -26.07 7.51
CA SER A 293 -11.53 -25.41 7.64
C SER A 293 -11.60 -24.22 8.58
N LYS A 294 -11.12 -24.41 9.81
CA LYS A 294 -10.98 -23.32 10.80
C LYS A 294 -9.99 -22.25 10.34
N SER A 295 -8.90 -22.65 9.67
CA SER A 295 -7.89 -21.74 9.13
C SER A 295 -8.50 -20.79 8.10
N LEU A 296 -9.30 -21.31 7.17
CA LEU A 296 -10.02 -20.45 6.22
C LEU A 296 -10.94 -19.46 6.94
N VAL A 297 -11.69 -19.90 7.96
CA VAL A 297 -12.60 -19.01 8.72
C VAL A 297 -11.83 -17.84 9.35
N ILE A 298 -10.72 -18.12 10.05
CA ILE A 298 -9.97 -17.06 10.73
C ILE A 298 -9.27 -16.12 9.74
N ILE A 299 -8.79 -16.64 8.61
CA ILE A 299 -8.19 -15.82 7.56
C ILE A 299 -9.22 -14.85 6.99
N VAL A 300 -10.42 -15.35 6.65
CA VAL A 300 -11.51 -14.52 6.13
C VAL A 300 -11.94 -13.48 7.17
N ALA A 301 -12.14 -13.90 8.43
CA ALA A 301 -12.51 -13.01 9.52
C ALA A 301 -11.47 -11.90 9.75
N ALA A 302 -10.18 -12.23 9.71
CA ALA A 302 -9.11 -11.25 9.86
C ALA A 302 -8.98 -10.33 8.63
N ALA A 303 -9.16 -10.88 7.43
CA ALA A 303 -9.14 -10.10 6.20
C ALA A 303 -10.21 -9.01 6.22
N THR A 304 -11.44 -9.37 6.57
CA THR A 304 -12.60 -8.45 6.54
C THR A 304 -12.67 -7.48 7.71
N SER A 305 -11.89 -7.69 8.77
CA SER A 305 -11.98 -6.88 10.00
C SER A 305 -10.82 -5.90 10.17
N VAL A 306 -9.72 -6.11 9.46
CA VAL A 306 -8.46 -5.36 9.66
C VAL A 306 -8.12 -4.56 8.41
N CYS A 307 -7.30 -5.12 7.52
CA CYS A 307 -6.72 -4.41 6.38
C CYS A 307 -6.79 -5.21 5.08
N GLY A 308 -7.65 -6.23 5.03
CA GLY A 308 -7.76 -7.11 3.89
C GLY A 308 -6.57 -8.05 3.75
N VAL A 309 -5.85 -7.86 2.66
CA VAL A 309 -4.83 -8.81 2.18
C VAL A 309 -3.71 -9.01 3.20
N SER A 310 -3.17 -7.94 3.80
CA SER A 310 -2.06 -8.07 4.75
C SER A 310 -2.46 -8.82 6.03
N ALA A 311 -3.70 -8.66 6.49
CA ALA A 311 -4.22 -9.41 7.63
C ALA A 311 -4.53 -10.86 7.28
N ALA A 312 -5.09 -11.12 6.09
CA ALA A 312 -5.27 -12.48 5.58
C ALA A 312 -3.93 -13.23 5.54
N ILE A 313 -2.91 -12.57 5.02
CA ILE A 313 -1.54 -13.05 4.93
C ILE A 313 -0.94 -13.34 6.32
N ALA A 314 -1.02 -12.38 7.25
CA ALA A 314 -0.43 -12.53 8.58
C ALA A 314 -1.11 -13.64 9.39
N THR A 315 -2.45 -13.73 9.30
CA THR A 315 -3.22 -14.77 9.99
C THR A 315 -3.12 -16.13 9.33
N ALA A 316 -2.97 -16.21 8.01
CA ALA A 316 -2.65 -17.45 7.30
C ALA A 316 -1.31 -18.02 7.78
N ALA A 317 -0.28 -17.17 7.88
CA ALA A 317 1.01 -17.56 8.41
C ALA A 317 0.92 -17.98 9.90
N ALA A 318 0.14 -17.25 10.70
CA ALA A 318 -0.06 -17.56 12.12
C ALA A 318 -0.86 -18.86 12.36
N ALA A 319 -1.83 -19.15 11.50
CA ALA A 319 -2.68 -20.34 11.54
C ALA A 319 -2.13 -21.52 10.72
N LYS A 320 -0.93 -21.38 10.13
CA LYS A 320 -0.31 -22.36 9.22
C LYS A 320 -1.29 -22.85 8.13
N ALA A 321 -2.05 -21.92 7.58
CA ALA A 321 -3.08 -22.21 6.62
C ALA A 321 -2.52 -22.71 5.29
N LYS A 322 -3.34 -23.45 4.54
CA LYS A 322 -2.96 -23.88 3.20
C LYS A 322 -2.91 -22.69 2.24
N LYS A 323 -2.04 -22.75 1.22
CA LYS A 323 -1.87 -21.65 0.24
C LYS A 323 -3.15 -21.38 -0.54
N GLU A 324 -3.94 -22.42 -0.78
CA GLU A 324 -5.23 -22.34 -1.48
C GLU A 324 -6.26 -21.56 -0.65
N GLU A 325 -6.27 -21.76 0.68
CA GLU A 325 -7.17 -21.05 1.60
C GLU A 325 -6.83 -19.56 1.68
N LEU A 326 -5.54 -19.22 1.72
CA LEU A 326 -5.08 -17.83 1.64
C LEU A 326 -5.50 -17.19 0.31
N THR A 327 -5.27 -17.89 -0.80
CA THR A 327 -5.61 -17.38 -2.15
C THR A 327 -7.10 -17.14 -2.29
N LEU A 328 -7.92 -18.09 -1.80
CA LEU A 328 -9.38 -17.97 -1.80
C LEU A 328 -9.84 -16.78 -0.95
N ALA A 329 -9.34 -16.63 0.27
CA ALA A 329 -9.69 -15.53 1.15
C ALA A 329 -9.32 -14.17 0.55
N VAL A 330 -8.09 -14.03 0.03
CA VAL A 330 -7.63 -12.81 -0.63
C VAL A 330 -8.49 -12.47 -1.84
N GLY A 331 -8.83 -13.46 -2.67
CA GLY A 331 -9.70 -13.27 -3.83
C GLY A 331 -11.09 -12.75 -3.45
N MET A 332 -11.73 -13.38 -2.46
CA MET A 332 -13.04 -12.92 -1.95
C MET A 332 -12.97 -11.50 -1.40
N THR A 333 -11.97 -11.21 -0.56
CA THR A 333 -11.80 -9.87 0.02
C THR A 333 -11.61 -8.79 -1.04
N LEU A 334 -10.82 -9.07 -2.09
CA LEU A 334 -10.61 -8.10 -3.18
C LEU A 334 -11.89 -7.82 -3.97
N ILE A 335 -12.70 -8.85 -4.24
CA ILE A 335 -13.99 -8.68 -4.91
C ILE A 335 -14.91 -7.78 -4.07
N PHE A 336 -15.07 -8.09 -2.78
CA PHE A 336 -15.90 -7.29 -1.88
C PHE A 336 -15.36 -5.87 -1.68
N THR A 337 -14.04 -5.68 -1.68
CA THR A 337 -13.41 -4.36 -1.60
C THR A 337 -13.86 -3.47 -2.76
N VAL A 338 -13.85 -3.98 -4.00
CA VAL A 338 -14.30 -3.22 -5.16
C VAL A 338 -15.80 -2.89 -5.07
N LEU A 339 -16.62 -3.86 -4.65
CA LEU A 339 -18.06 -3.66 -4.46
C LEU A 339 -18.35 -2.59 -3.40
N MET A 340 -17.69 -2.66 -2.25
CA MET A 340 -17.87 -1.70 -1.15
C MET A 340 -17.35 -0.31 -1.51
N MET A 341 -16.24 -0.22 -2.24
CA MET A 341 -15.69 1.05 -2.69
C MET A 341 -16.66 1.84 -3.55
N ILE A 342 -17.36 1.15 -4.46
CA ILE A 342 -18.34 1.79 -5.35
C ILE A 342 -19.70 1.96 -4.64
N GLY A 343 -20.11 0.97 -3.84
CA GLY A 343 -21.44 0.91 -3.25
C GLY A 343 -21.63 1.71 -1.97
N MET A 344 -20.60 1.86 -1.12
CA MET A 344 -20.74 2.55 0.15
C MET A 344 -20.95 4.07 0.04
N PRO A 345 -20.21 4.83 -0.80
CA PRO A 345 -20.42 6.27 -0.92
C PRO A 345 -21.87 6.66 -1.26
N PRO A 346 -22.55 6.08 -2.28
CA PRO A 346 -23.94 6.42 -2.56
C PRO A 346 -24.90 5.94 -1.48
N LEU A 347 -24.62 4.80 -0.82
CA LEU A 347 -25.43 4.30 0.30
C LEU A 347 -25.40 5.28 1.48
N ILE A 348 -24.22 5.77 1.85
CA ILE A 348 -24.04 6.73 2.95
C ILE A 348 -24.79 8.04 2.64
N LYS A 349 -24.67 8.55 1.40
CA LYS A 349 -25.41 9.74 0.95
C LYS A 349 -26.92 9.52 1.00
N ALA A 350 -27.41 8.36 0.55
CA ALA A 350 -28.83 8.02 0.57
C ALA A 350 -29.40 7.91 2.00
N MET A 351 -28.58 7.46 2.96
CA MET A 351 -28.94 7.40 4.37
C MET A 351 -28.85 8.75 5.11
N GLY A 352 -28.36 9.81 4.45
CA GLY A 352 -28.17 11.13 5.07
C GLY A 352 -27.13 11.14 6.20
N ILE A 353 -26.16 10.21 6.16
CA ILE A 353 -25.10 10.12 7.17
C ILE A 353 -24.05 11.21 6.93
N ASP A 354 -23.62 11.87 8.00
CA ASP A 354 -22.55 12.88 7.97
C ASP A 354 -21.25 12.33 7.35
N GLU A 355 -20.54 13.16 6.57
CA GLU A 355 -19.32 12.77 5.85
C GLU A 355 -18.23 12.19 6.77
N GLN A 356 -18.09 12.69 7.99
CA GLN A 356 -17.06 12.22 8.93
C GLN A 356 -17.42 10.84 9.47
N VAL A 357 -18.69 10.62 9.79
CA VAL A 357 -19.20 9.32 10.25
C VAL A 357 -19.16 8.29 9.12
N GLY A 358 -19.58 8.69 7.91
CA GLY A 358 -19.51 7.88 6.71
C GLY A 358 -18.05 7.54 6.34
N GLY A 359 -17.15 8.51 6.43
CA GLY A 359 -15.72 8.32 6.26
C GLY A 359 -15.14 7.33 7.26
N ALA A 360 -15.50 7.43 8.55
CA ALA A 360 -15.06 6.47 9.56
C ALA A 360 -15.60 5.05 9.29
N TRP A 361 -16.84 4.92 8.84
CA TRP A 361 -17.45 3.63 8.49
C TRP A 361 -16.76 2.98 7.29
N MET A 362 -16.54 3.73 6.20
CA MET A 362 -15.77 3.27 5.05
C MET A 362 -14.32 2.92 5.43
N GLY A 363 -13.69 3.78 6.23
CA GLY A 363 -12.36 3.58 6.81
C GLY A 363 -12.22 2.24 7.52
N GLY A 364 -13.24 1.85 8.29
CA GLY A 364 -13.24 0.59 9.03
C GLY A 364 -13.61 -0.66 8.22
N THR A 365 -14.18 -0.50 7.02
CA THR A 365 -14.84 -1.58 6.26
C THR A 365 -14.18 -1.87 4.91
N ILE A 366 -13.67 -0.87 4.19
CA ILE A 366 -13.07 -1.07 2.87
C ILE A 366 -11.65 -1.60 3.03
N ASP A 367 -11.41 -2.81 2.53
CA ASP A 367 -10.22 -3.62 2.80
C ASP A 367 -9.04 -3.39 1.84
N ALA A 368 -8.89 -2.15 1.36
CA ALA A 368 -7.68 -1.69 0.69
C ALA A 368 -7.49 -0.19 0.88
N THR A 369 -6.27 0.23 1.24
CA THR A 369 -5.94 1.64 1.47
C THR A 369 -6.16 2.52 0.24
N GLY A 370 -5.90 2.00 -0.97
CA GLY A 370 -6.18 2.74 -2.20
C GLY A 370 -7.67 2.92 -2.47
N ALA A 371 -8.43 1.84 -2.30
CA ALA A 371 -9.88 1.85 -2.51
C ALA A 371 -10.60 2.74 -1.48
N VAL A 372 -10.21 2.69 -0.21
CA VAL A 372 -10.88 3.46 0.85
C VAL A 372 -10.68 4.97 0.67
N VAL A 373 -9.50 5.40 0.22
CA VAL A 373 -9.23 6.80 -0.12
C VAL A 373 -10.06 7.22 -1.33
N ALA A 374 -10.12 6.38 -2.37
CA ALA A 374 -10.96 6.65 -3.54
C ALA A 374 -12.45 6.76 -3.19
N ALA A 375 -12.97 5.83 -2.38
CA ALA A 375 -14.35 5.86 -1.89
C ALA A 375 -14.63 7.09 -1.00
N GLY A 376 -13.69 7.44 -0.13
CA GLY A 376 -13.74 8.64 0.69
C GLY A 376 -13.85 9.92 -0.15
N ALA A 377 -13.03 10.05 -1.19
CA ALA A 377 -13.07 11.18 -2.12
C ALA A 377 -14.40 11.28 -2.87
N LEU A 378 -15.05 10.15 -3.20
CA LEU A 378 -16.40 10.14 -3.79
C LEU A 378 -17.48 10.63 -2.81
N LEU A 379 -17.26 10.46 -1.50
CA LEU A 379 -18.17 10.93 -0.48
C LEU A 379 -17.97 12.43 -0.18
N GLY A 380 -16.73 12.87 0.02
CA GLY A 380 -16.33 14.26 0.27
C GLY A 380 -14.91 14.38 0.84
N ASP A 381 -14.31 15.59 0.80
CA ASP A 381 -12.91 15.82 1.21
C ASP A 381 -12.67 15.44 2.70
N ASN A 382 -13.63 15.74 3.57
CA ASN A 382 -13.53 15.38 4.99
C ASN A 382 -13.62 13.86 5.18
N ALA A 383 -14.47 13.19 4.42
CA ALA A 383 -14.61 11.73 4.46
C ALA A 383 -13.33 11.03 3.98
N GLU A 384 -12.66 11.56 2.95
CA GLU A 384 -11.38 11.03 2.46
C GLU A 384 -10.33 10.98 3.57
N VAL A 385 -10.12 12.11 4.25
CA VAL A 385 -9.12 12.23 5.32
C VAL A 385 -9.47 11.29 6.47
N VAL A 386 -10.73 11.29 6.93
CA VAL A 386 -11.15 10.44 8.05
C VAL A 386 -11.04 8.96 7.71
N ALA A 387 -11.47 8.55 6.51
CA ALA A 387 -11.42 7.16 6.07
C ALA A 387 -9.97 6.64 5.96
N ALA A 388 -9.07 7.47 5.42
CA ALA A 388 -7.64 7.15 5.35
C ALA A 388 -7.02 6.97 6.74
N VAL A 389 -7.34 7.88 7.66
CA VAL A 389 -6.83 7.84 9.04
C VAL A 389 -7.33 6.58 9.77
N VAL A 390 -8.64 6.30 9.74
CA VAL A 390 -9.21 5.11 10.40
C VAL A 390 -8.59 3.82 9.86
N LYS A 391 -8.43 3.71 8.53
CA LYS A 391 -7.79 2.52 7.94
C LYS A 391 -6.33 2.37 8.35
N MET A 392 -5.59 3.48 8.44
CA MET A 392 -4.20 3.46 8.87
C MET A 392 -4.06 2.99 10.33
N ILE A 393 -4.99 3.36 11.22
CA ILE A 393 -5.03 2.87 12.61
C ILE A 393 -5.25 1.35 12.63
N GLN A 394 -6.15 0.81 11.80
CA GLN A 394 -6.41 -0.63 11.75
C GLN A 394 -5.17 -1.45 11.34
N ASN A 395 -4.28 -0.90 10.49
CA ASN A 395 -3.06 -1.61 10.08
C ASN A 395 -2.14 -1.94 11.27
N VAL A 396 -2.17 -1.15 12.33
CA VAL A 396 -1.41 -1.40 13.56
C VAL A 396 -1.82 -2.73 14.20
N LEU A 397 -3.10 -3.08 14.12
CA LEU A 397 -3.64 -4.27 14.77
C LEU A 397 -3.21 -5.59 14.12
N ILE A 398 -2.63 -5.57 12.91
CA ILE A 398 -2.20 -6.78 12.21
C ILE A 398 -1.29 -7.62 13.09
N GLY A 399 -0.28 -7.00 13.73
CA GLY A 399 0.66 -7.70 14.58
C GLY A 399 0.00 -8.33 15.81
N VAL A 400 -0.89 -7.59 16.46
CA VAL A 400 -1.64 -8.05 17.65
C VAL A 400 -2.58 -9.19 17.28
N VAL A 401 -3.32 -9.07 16.18
CA VAL A 401 -4.23 -10.11 15.68
C VAL A 401 -3.45 -11.36 15.29
N ALA A 402 -2.36 -11.23 14.54
CA ALA A 402 -1.51 -12.37 14.17
C ALA A 402 -0.94 -13.08 15.41
N PHE A 403 -0.51 -12.33 16.43
CA PHE A 403 -0.06 -12.87 17.71
C PHE A 403 -1.19 -13.66 18.40
N CYS A 404 -2.38 -13.07 18.55
CA CYS A 404 -3.52 -13.71 19.19
C CYS A 404 -3.97 -14.98 18.44
N VAL A 405 -3.98 -14.94 17.10
CA VAL A 405 -4.29 -16.11 16.26
C VAL A 405 -3.24 -17.20 16.45
N ALA A 406 -1.96 -16.88 16.45
CA ALA A 406 -0.89 -17.85 16.70
C ALA A 406 -1.05 -18.52 18.08
N VAL A 407 -1.27 -17.73 19.13
CA VAL A 407 -1.49 -18.26 20.49
C VAL A 407 -2.73 -19.16 20.52
N MET A 408 -3.84 -18.72 19.91
CA MET A 408 -5.07 -19.51 19.83
C MET A 408 -4.87 -20.83 19.10
N TRP A 409 -4.13 -20.81 17.99
CA TRP A 409 -3.84 -22.01 17.19
C TRP A 409 -3.09 -23.05 17.99
N VAL A 410 -2.02 -22.60 18.66
CA VAL A 410 -1.13 -23.44 19.45
C VAL A 410 -1.80 -23.98 20.72
N THR A 411 -2.64 -23.19 21.38
CA THR A 411 -3.20 -23.55 22.69
C THR A 411 -4.54 -24.26 22.61
N LYS A 412 -5.34 -24.03 21.55
CA LYS A 412 -6.73 -24.52 21.48
C LYS A 412 -7.06 -25.34 20.23
N ILE A 413 -6.43 -25.08 19.07
CA ILE A 413 -6.88 -25.65 17.79
C ILE A 413 -6.03 -26.85 17.36
N GLU A 414 -4.71 -26.72 17.37
CA GLU A 414 -3.76 -27.83 17.12
C GLU A 414 -3.40 -28.60 18.40
N ARG A 415 -4.24 -28.48 19.44
CA ARG A 415 -4.03 -29.20 20.69
C ARG A 415 -4.48 -30.64 20.50
N ASP A 416 -3.54 -31.56 20.68
CA ASP A 416 -3.85 -32.98 20.84
C ASP A 416 -4.63 -33.16 22.17
N PRO A 417 -5.85 -33.72 22.13
CA PRO A 417 -6.69 -33.91 23.32
C PRO A 417 -6.01 -34.72 24.42
N ASP A 418 -5.14 -35.66 24.04
CA ASP A 418 -4.45 -36.59 24.95
C ASP A 418 -3.07 -36.10 25.37
N ALA A 419 -2.59 -34.99 24.81
CA ALA A 419 -1.32 -34.39 25.21
C ALA A 419 -1.44 -33.54 26.50
N PRO A 420 -0.41 -33.57 27.39
CA PRO A 420 -0.29 -32.63 28.50
C PRO A 420 -0.45 -31.19 28.02
N ARG A 421 -0.88 -30.28 28.91
CA ARG A 421 -0.95 -28.85 28.57
C ARG A 421 0.40 -28.42 27.97
N PRO A 422 0.42 -27.76 26.79
CA PRO A 422 1.67 -27.45 26.12
C PRO A 422 2.54 -26.62 27.05
N ASN A 423 3.76 -27.09 27.30
CA ASN A 423 4.75 -26.34 28.07
C ASN A 423 5.06 -25.03 27.33
N ALA A 424 5.46 -23.97 28.04
CA ALA A 424 5.90 -22.70 27.46
C ALA A 424 6.92 -22.89 26.32
N MET A 425 7.76 -23.94 26.42
CA MET A 425 8.72 -24.30 25.38
C MET A 425 8.06 -24.81 24.09
N GLU A 426 7.00 -25.61 24.18
CA GLU A 426 6.24 -26.07 23.02
C GLU A 426 5.47 -24.93 22.36
N ILE A 427 4.95 -24.01 23.18
CA ILE A 427 4.33 -22.77 22.69
C ILE A 427 5.36 -21.97 21.92
N TRP A 428 6.57 -21.81 22.45
CA TRP A 428 7.66 -21.14 21.76
C TRP A 428 7.99 -21.81 20.44
N TYR A 429 8.17 -23.14 20.38
CA TYR A 429 8.51 -23.82 19.12
C TYR A 429 7.44 -23.69 18.04
N ARG A 430 6.16 -23.71 18.43
CA ARG A 430 5.04 -23.57 17.47
C ARG A 430 4.74 -22.12 17.10
N PHE A 431 5.24 -21.15 17.88
CA PHE A 431 5.01 -19.72 17.68
C PHE A 431 5.76 -19.18 16.44
N PRO A 432 5.07 -18.48 15.50
CA PRO A 432 5.70 -17.94 14.29
C PRO A 432 6.76 -16.87 14.62
N LYS A 433 8.01 -17.13 14.25
CA LYS A 433 9.14 -16.30 14.68
C LYS A 433 9.18 -14.92 14.02
N PHE A 434 8.60 -14.77 12.83
CA PHE A 434 8.51 -13.48 12.15
C PHE A 434 7.70 -12.43 12.94
N ILE A 435 6.76 -12.85 13.80
CA ILE A 435 5.99 -11.93 14.66
C ILE A 435 6.91 -11.26 15.68
N VAL A 436 7.91 -11.99 16.20
CA VAL A 436 8.93 -11.41 17.09
C VAL A 436 9.72 -10.34 16.33
N GLY A 437 10.09 -10.63 15.08
CA GLY A 437 10.78 -9.67 14.23
C GLY A 437 9.96 -8.41 13.96
N PHE A 438 8.67 -8.55 13.66
CA PHE A 438 7.73 -7.44 13.51
C PHE A 438 7.69 -6.56 14.78
N VAL A 439 7.44 -7.15 15.95
CA VAL A 439 7.33 -6.40 17.21
C VAL A 439 8.65 -5.70 17.55
N ALA A 440 9.77 -6.40 17.38
CA ALA A 440 11.09 -5.84 17.61
C ALA A 440 11.37 -4.65 16.68
N ALA A 441 11.05 -4.76 15.39
CA ALA A 441 11.20 -3.66 14.43
C ALA A 441 10.33 -2.46 14.83
N SER A 442 9.07 -2.67 15.21
CA SER A 442 8.18 -1.59 15.66
C SER A 442 8.68 -0.87 16.90
N VAL A 443 9.18 -1.60 17.90
CA VAL A 443 9.70 -1.00 19.14
C VAL A 443 10.96 -0.19 18.86
N VAL A 444 11.91 -0.76 18.11
CA VAL A 444 13.18 -0.08 17.79
C VAL A 444 12.92 1.21 17.01
N PHE A 445 12.11 1.17 15.95
CA PHE A 445 11.83 2.35 15.11
C PHE A 445 10.88 3.37 15.73
N SER A 446 10.20 3.04 16.83
CA SER A 446 9.30 3.98 17.49
C SER A 446 9.92 4.67 18.70
N PHE A 447 10.87 4.01 19.37
CA PHE A 447 11.39 4.46 20.67
C PHE A 447 12.91 4.66 20.69
N VAL A 448 13.66 4.08 19.75
CA VAL A 448 15.14 4.14 19.73
C VAL A 448 15.63 5.01 18.57
N LEU A 449 15.06 4.81 17.38
CA LEU A 449 15.26 5.63 16.19
C LEU A 449 14.07 6.58 16.02
#